data_AF-A0A940RPU9-F1
#
_entry.id   AF-A0A940RPU9-F1
#
_cell.length_a   1.000
_cell.length_b   1.000
_cell.length_c   1.000
_cell.angle_alpha   90.00
_cell.angle_beta   90.00
_cell.angle_gamma   90.00
#
_symmetry.space_group_name_H-M   'P 1'
#
loop_
_entity.id
_entity.type
_entity.pdbx_description
1 polymer ?
#
loop_
_entity_poly.entity_id
_entity_poly.type
_entity_poly.pdbx_seq_one_letter_code
_entity_poly.pdbx_strand_id
1 'polypeptide(L)'
;MSDESLDGGPIQPPKVNRAADLGRAAAKGVLGAVPVAGSLLAEAAGEVLPDPTEADRRRWEGDVTDGVNNLHGRVEKIAQQTGARTVSLTGGSAVAAKYMVEHCPDGLAHTWVSIDEIAAAYPDVERQEIKDGLGDLESYGLVSTISFIGSPDRYKLTQYGYEVLDPPIMGWSPKEDARQVAALAVKQQDGVRSADLEAALGWPRRRFNPALRIVVDFVEPGRVSQSLQPDYVTRWFSPNNMERAQLRRFAAGE
;
A
#
# COMPACT_ATOMS: atom_id res chain seq x y z
N MET A 1 -18.15 -29.44 -2.96
CA MET A 1 -16.79 -28.86 -2.97
C MET A 1 -16.82 -27.77 -1.93
N SER A 2 -16.22 -28.04 -0.78
CA SER A 2 -16.26 -27.15 0.38
C SER A 2 -15.32 -25.99 0.13
N ASP A 3 -15.87 -24.78 0.12
CA ASP A 3 -15.13 -23.52 -0.01
C ASP A 3 -14.53 -23.21 1.37
N GLU A 4 -13.29 -23.62 1.58
CA GLU A 4 -12.52 -23.28 2.78
C GLU A 4 -12.09 -21.82 2.65
N SER A 5 -12.88 -20.93 3.24
CA SER A 5 -12.56 -19.51 3.35
C SER A 5 -11.25 -19.35 4.14
N LEU A 6 -10.18 -18.95 3.46
CA LEU A 6 -8.92 -18.62 4.10
C LEU A 6 -9.09 -17.29 4.87
N ASP A 7 -9.18 -17.42 6.18
CA ASP A 7 -9.15 -16.34 7.16
C ASP A 7 -7.90 -15.47 6.96
N GLY A 8 -8.09 -14.19 6.64
CA GLY A 8 -7.04 -13.21 6.33
C GLY A 8 -6.27 -12.72 7.57
N GLY A 9 -6.03 -13.61 8.52
CA GLY A 9 -5.26 -13.31 9.72
C GLY A 9 -3.78 -13.04 9.43
N PRO A 10 -3.06 -12.35 10.33
CA PRO A 10 -1.62 -12.16 10.21
C PRO A 10 -0.89 -13.50 10.17
N ILE A 11 0.22 -13.58 9.42
CA ILE A 11 1.10 -14.76 9.37
C ILE A 11 1.61 -15.04 10.80
N GLN A 12 1.13 -16.12 11.42
CA GLN A 12 1.55 -16.51 12.76
C GLN A 12 2.58 -17.64 12.69
N PRO A 13 3.78 -17.48 13.29
CA PRO A 13 4.73 -18.57 13.38
C PRO A 13 4.26 -19.65 14.37
N PRO A 14 4.72 -20.90 14.21
CA PRO A 14 4.37 -21.98 15.14
C PRO A 14 4.82 -21.65 16.57
N LYS A 15 3.96 -21.97 17.55
CA LYS A 15 4.22 -21.70 18.96
C LYS A 15 5.31 -22.64 19.49
N VAL A 16 6.27 -22.08 20.23
CA VAL A 16 7.35 -22.86 20.87
C VAL A 16 6.77 -23.79 21.94
N ASN A 17 6.99 -25.10 21.80
CA ASN A 17 6.49 -26.11 22.74
C ASN A 17 7.53 -26.41 23.84
N ARG A 18 7.54 -25.56 24.87
CA ARG A 18 8.49 -25.67 26.00
C ARG A 18 8.46 -27.02 26.72
N ALA A 19 7.34 -27.74 26.71
CA ALA A 19 7.23 -29.05 27.34
C ALA A 19 7.99 -30.13 26.55
N ALA A 20 7.95 -30.07 25.21
CA ALA A 20 8.74 -30.92 24.34
C ALA A 20 10.25 -30.63 24.48
N ASP A 21 10.62 -29.35 24.58
CA ASP A 21 12.02 -28.92 24.78
C ASP A 21 12.59 -29.43 26.12
N LEU A 22 11.80 -29.35 27.19
CA LEU A 22 12.16 -29.86 28.52
C LEU A 22 12.30 -31.39 28.54
N GLY A 23 11.39 -32.11 27.87
CA GLY A 23 11.47 -33.57 27.73
C GLY A 23 12.75 -34.01 27.01
N ARG A 24 13.15 -33.29 25.96
CA ARG A 24 14.40 -33.55 25.22
C ARG A 24 15.64 -33.22 26.04
N ALA A 25 15.63 -32.12 26.77
CA ALA A 25 16.72 -31.76 27.67
C ALA A 25 16.94 -32.82 28.76
N ALA A 26 15.85 -33.35 29.33
CA ALA A 26 15.90 -34.45 30.29
C ALA A 26 16.40 -35.76 29.66
N ALA A 27 15.91 -36.12 28.46
CA ALA A 27 16.34 -37.33 27.76
C ALA A 27 17.84 -37.30 27.38
N LYS A 28 18.35 -36.15 26.92
CA LYS A 28 19.79 -35.94 26.68
C LYS A 28 20.60 -36.03 27.98
N GLY A 29 20.06 -35.55 29.09
CA GLY A 29 20.71 -35.62 30.41
C GLY A 29 20.85 -37.06 30.94
N VAL A 30 19.87 -37.93 30.70
CA VAL A 30 19.90 -39.33 31.16
C VAL A 30 20.87 -40.18 30.33
N LEU A 31 20.99 -39.93 29.02
CA LEU A 31 21.92 -40.64 28.13
C LEU A 31 23.40 -40.32 28.43
N GLY A 32 23.70 -39.16 29.01
CA GLY A 32 25.05 -38.75 29.41
C GLY A 32 25.59 -39.47 30.66
N ALA A 33 24.79 -40.31 31.33
CA ALA A 33 25.15 -40.93 32.62
C ALA A 33 25.70 -42.38 32.52
N VAL A 34 25.82 -42.95 31.32
CA VAL A 34 26.32 -44.33 31.13
C VAL A 34 27.77 -44.30 30.57
N PRO A 35 28.81 -44.62 31.37
CA PRO A 35 30.20 -44.24 31.06
C PRO A 35 30.88 -44.98 29.90
N VAL A 36 30.30 -46.05 29.35
CA VAL A 36 31.00 -46.94 28.39
C VAL A 36 30.29 -47.05 27.02
N ALA A 37 29.07 -46.53 26.89
CA ALA A 37 28.29 -46.58 25.64
C ALA A 37 27.79 -45.21 25.15
N GLY A 38 28.20 -44.12 25.80
CA GLY A 38 27.59 -42.80 25.65
C GLY A 38 27.89 -42.04 24.35
N SER A 39 29.05 -42.22 23.72
CA SER A 39 29.41 -41.44 22.53
C SER A 39 28.67 -41.90 21.27
N LEU A 40 28.55 -43.21 21.04
CA LEU A 40 27.86 -43.76 19.88
C LEU A 40 26.33 -43.64 19.97
N LEU A 41 25.77 -43.68 21.18
CA LEU A 41 24.33 -43.50 21.40
C LEU A 41 23.91 -42.02 21.38
N ALA A 42 24.79 -41.09 21.79
CA ALA A 42 24.50 -39.65 21.74
C ALA A 42 24.49 -39.10 20.30
N GLU A 43 25.38 -39.58 19.42
CA GLU A 43 25.33 -39.25 17.98
C GLU A 43 24.08 -39.85 17.31
N ALA A 44 23.75 -41.12 17.61
CA ALA A 44 22.54 -41.76 17.07
C ALA A 44 21.23 -41.13 17.60
N ALA A 45 21.22 -40.62 18.83
CA ALA A 45 20.03 -39.99 19.42
C ALA A 45 19.69 -38.62 18.79
N GLY A 46 20.68 -37.92 18.23
CA GLY A 46 20.45 -36.71 17.44
C GLY A 46 19.76 -36.99 16.10
N GLU A 47 19.95 -38.20 15.56
CA GLU A 47 19.47 -38.63 14.26
C GLU A 47 18.10 -39.34 14.33
N VAL A 48 17.78 -39.98 15.47
CA VAL A 48 16.57 -40.82 15.64
C VAL A 48 15.39 -40.07 16.28
N LEU A 49 15.62 -38.96 17.00
CA LEU A 49 14.55 -38.16 17.61
C LEU A 49 14.34 -36.87 16.80
N PRO A 50 13.41 -36.85 15.82
CA PRO A 50 13.10 -35.66 15.07
C PRO A 50 12.64 -34.57 16.04
N ASP A 51 13.18 -33.37 15.89
CA ASP A 51 12.70 -32.21 16.61
C ASP A 51 11.35 -31.80 16.00
N PRO A 52 10.21 -32.04 16.68
CA PRO A 52 8.92 -31.68 16.12
C PRO A 52 8.82 -30.18 15.91
N THR A 53 9.52 -29.35 16.70
CA THR A 53 9.49 -27.90 16.51
C THR A 53 10.29 -27.45 15.29
N GLU A 54 11.40 -28.12 14.97
CA GLU A 54 12.17 -27.82 13.76
C GLU A 54 11.48 -28.36 12.51
N ALA A 55 10.86 -29.54 12.59
CA ALA A 55 10.05 -30.11 11.51
C ALA A 55 8.80 -29.25 11.23
N ASP A 56 8.08 -28.84 12.28
CA ASP A 56 6.91 -27.96 12.16
C ASP A 56 7.31 -26.59 11.63
N ARG A 57 8.48 -26.07 12.03
CA ARG A 57 9.01 -24.81 11.51
C ARG A 57 9.40 -24.91 10.04
N ARG A 58 10.14 -25.94 9.63
CA ARG A 58 10.50 -26.13 8.21
C ARG A 58 9.26 -26.33 7.33
N ARG A 59 8.26 -27.05 7.85
CA ARG A 59 6.97 -27.20 7.17
C ARG A 59 6.26 -25.87 7.03
N TRP A 60 6.16 -25.10 8.11
CA TRP A 60 5.57 -23.76 8.07
C TRP A 60 6.33 -22.80 7.14
N GLU A 61 7.66 -22.81 7.14
CA GLU A 61 8.49 -22.02 6.23
C GLU A 61 8.23 -22.42 4.76
N GLY A 62 8.07 -23.72 4.49
CA GLY A 62 7.65 -24.25 3.19
C GLY A 62 6.25 -23.78 2.79
N ASP A 63 5.26 -23.93 3.67
CA ASP A 63 3.86 -23.54 3.44
C ASP A 63 3.72 -22.02 3.21
N VAL A 64 4.49 -21.20 3.95
CA VAL A 64 4.56 -19.74 3.74
C VAL A 64 5.21 -19.41 2.39
N THR A 65 6.30 -20.08 2.05
CA THR A 65 6.99 -19.88 0.77
C THR A 65 6.07 -20.22 -0.41
N ASP A 66 5.38 -21.36 -0.34
CA ASP A 66 4.43 -21.80 -1.36
C ASP A 66 3.22 -20.87 -1.43
N GLY A 67 2.72 -20.41 -0.28
CA GLY A 67 1.63 -19.43 -0.20
C GLY A 67 2.00 -18.08 -0.83
N VAL A 68 3.19 -17.55 -0.53
CA VAL A 68 3.69 -16.30 -1.11
C VAL A 68 3.95 -16.44 -2.61
N ASN A 69 4.57 -17.54 -3.04
CA ASN A 69 4.82 -17.80 -4.46
C ASN A 69 3.52 -17.96 -5.24
N ASN A 70 2.52 -18.64 -4.67
CA ASN A 70 1.19 -18.77 -5.27
C ASN A 70 0.49 -17.41 -5.37
N LEU A 71 0.55 -16.59 -4.31
CA LEU A 71 0.00 -15.24 -4.32
C LEU A 71 0.69 -14.38 -5.39
N HIS A 72 2.01 -14.43 -5.48
CA HIS A 72 2.78 -13.74 -6.51
C HIS A 72 2.38 -14.18 -7.91
N GLY A 73 2.30 -15.49 -8.16
CA GLY A 73 1.83 -16.03 -9.43
C GLY A 73 0.38 -15.66 -9.76
N ARG A 74 -0.50 -15.53 -8.75
CA ARG A 74 -1.88 -15.04 -8.94
C ARG A 74 -1.93 -13.55 -9.27
N VAL A 75 -1.14 -12.73 -8.57
CA VAL A 75 -1.02 -11.29 -8.85
C VAL A 75 -0.45 -11.07 -10.25
N GLU A 76 0.61 -11.80 -10.61
CA GLU A 76 1.21 -11.74 -11.94
C GLU A 76 0.25 -12.24 -13.01
N LYS A 77 -0.48 -13.33 -12.77
CA LYS A 77 -1.54 -13.82 -13.68
C LYS A 77 -2.67 -12.81 -13.82
N ILE A 78 -3.10 -12.15 -12.75
CA ILE A 78 -4.10 -11.07 -12.81
C ILE A 78 -3.52 -9.91 -13.64
N ALA A 79 -2.28 -9.49 -13.40
CA ALA A 79 -1.62 -8.42 -14.15
C ALA A 79 -1.43 -8.77 -15.65
N GLN A 80 -1.11 -10.02 -15.97
CA GLN A 80 -1.02 -10.53 -17.34
C GLN A 80 -2.39 -10.66 -18.01
N GLN A 81 -3.42 -11.10 -17.28
CA GLN A 81 -4.80 -11.26 -17.79
C GLN A 81 -5.53 -9.93 -17.95
N THR A 82 -5.28 -8.97 -17.06
CA THR A 82 -5.78 -7.61 -17.22
C THR A 82 -4.94 -6.82 -18.21
N GLY A 83 -3.69 -7.22 -18.47
CA GLY A 83 -2.71 -6.43 -19.20
C GLY A 83 -2.42 -5.13 -18.47
N ALA A 84 -1.33 -4.45 -18.82
CA ALA A 84 -1.29 -3.01 -18.65
C ALA A 84 -2.38 -2.42 -19.55
N ARG A 85 -3.64 -2.44 -19.10
CA ARG A 85 -4.79 -1.93 -19.83
C ARG A 85 -4.53 -0.44 -20.03
N THR A 86 -4.14 -0.07 -21.24
CA THR A 86 -4.18 1.31 -21.68
C THR A 86 -5.65 1.71 -21.67
N VAL A 87 -6.10 2.33 -20.59
CA VAL A 87 -7.44 2.89 -20.50
C VAL A 87 -7.45 4.16 -21.33
N SER A 88 -8.11 4.12 -22.49
CA SER A 88 -8.35 5.33 -23.28
C SER A 88 -9.61 6.00 -22.74
N LEU A 89 -9.45 7.13 -22.08
CA LEU A 89 -10.58 7.97 -21.67
C LEU A 89 -11.07 8.76 -22.88
N THR A 90 -12.34 8.61 -23.22
CA THR A 90 -13.00 9.31 -24.34
C THR A 90 -14.37 9.83 -23.92
N GLY A 91 -14.85 10.87 -24.60
CA GLY A 91 -16.21 11.39 -24.38
C GLY A 91 -16.44 11.85 -22.94
N GLY A 92 -17.57 11.45 -22.36
CA GLY A 92 -17.97 11.74 -20.98
C GLY A 92 -16.89 11.47 -19.92
N SER A 93 -16.15 10.36 -20.02
CA SER A 93 -15.09 10.01 -19.06
C SER A 93 -13.91 10.99 -19.10
N ALA A 94 -13.53 11.45 -20.30
CA ALA A 94 -12.43 12.39 -20.49
C ALA A 94 -12.79 13.78 -19.95
N VAL A 95 -14.00 14.28 -20.24
CA VAL A 95 -14.45 15.59 -19.75
C VAL A 95 -14.64 15.60 -18.24
N ALA A 96 -15.18 14.51 -17.67
CA ALA A 96 -15.31 14.36 -16.22
C ALA A 96 -13.95 14.33 -15.53
N ALA A 97 -13.02 13.49 -16.00
CA ALA A 97 -11.66 13.42 -15.47
C ALA A 97 -10.95 14.77 -15.52
N LYS A 98 -11.02 15.45 -16.67
CA LYS A 98 -10.44 16.78 -16.86
C LYS A 98 -11.03 17.80 -15.88
N TYR A 99 -12.36 17.87 -15.80
CA TYR A 99 -13.04 18.78 -14.88
C TYR A 99 -12.59 18.57 -13.44
N MET A 100 -12.62 17.34 -12.96
CA MET A 100 -12.30 16.99 -11.57
C MET A 100 -10.83 17.29 -11.22
N VAL A 101 -9.91 17.06 -12.16
CA VAL A 101 -8.48 17.33 -11.95
C VAL A 101 -8.20 18.83 -11.88
N GLU A 102 -8.78 19.61 -12.80
CA GLU A 102 -8.57 21.06 -12.92
C GLU A 102 -9.26 21.85 -11.79
N HIS A 103 -10.41 21.37 -11.29
CA HIS A 103 -11.19 22.05 -10.26
C HIS A 103 -10.89 21.57 -8.83
N CYS A 104 -9.88 20.73 -8.65
CA CYS A 104 -9.38 20.37 -7.33
C CYS A 104 -8.29 21.37 -6.89
N PRO A 105 -8.51 22.16 -5.82
CA PRO A 105 -7.58 23.24 -5.44
C PRO A 105 -6.35 22.76 -4.68
N ASP A 106 -6.45 21.63 -3.98
CA ASP A 106 -5.48 21.23 -2.96
C ASP A 106 -4.91 19.81 -3.13
N GLY A 107 -5.50 18.94 -3.95
CA GLY A 107 -5.03 17.57 -4.16
C GLY A 107 -5.24 16.65 -2.96
N LEU A 108 -6.20 16.98 -2.08
CA LEU A 108 -6.49 16.19 -0.87
C LEU A 108 -7.64 15.19 -1.02
N ALA A 109 -8.28 15.11 -2.19
CA ALA A 109 -9.48 14.30 -2.40
C ALA A 109 -10.62 14.64 -1.42
N HIS A 110 -10.77 15.93 -1.08
CA HIS A 110 -11.86 16.42 -0.22
C HIS A 110 -13.01 17.05 -1.03
N THR A 111 -12.74 17.49 -2.26
CA THR A 111 -13.73 18.13 -3.13
C THR A 111 -14.67 17.08 -3.74
N TRP A 112 -15.97 17.26 -3.49
CA TRP A 112 -17.04 16.50 -4.11
C TRP A 112 -17.66 17.30 -5.25
N VAL A 113 -17.82 16.68 -6.41
CA VAL A 113 -18.49 17.26 -7.57
C VAL A 113 -19.77 16.49 -7.90
N SER A 114 -20.75 17.17 -8.50
CA SER A 114 -21.95 16.53 -9.05
C SER A 114 -21.88 16.43 -10.58
N ILE A 115 -22.71 15.56 -11.14
CA ILE A 115 -22.93 15.49 -12.59
C ILE A 115 -23.43 16.83 -13.13
N ASP A 116 -24.28 17.54 -12.39
CA ASP A 116 -24.82 18.84 -12.83
C ASP A 116 -23.72 19.89 -13.00
N GLU A 117 -22.72 19.91 -12.12
CA GLU A 117 -21.57 20.82 -12.21
C GLU A 117 -20.72 20.53 -13.46
N ILE A 118 -20.47 19.25 -13.76
CA ILE A 118 -19.70 18.83 -14.95
C ILE A 118 -20.51 19.12 -16.22
N ALA A 119 -21.80 18.78 -16.25
CA ALA A 119 -22.67 19.02 -17.39
C ALA A 119 -22.83 20.52 -17.70
N ALA A 120 -22.84 21.37 -16.67
CA ALA A 120 -22.83 22.82 -16.86
C ALA A 120 -21.52 23.34 -17.48
N ALA A 121 -20.38 22.70 -17.16
CA ALA A 121 -19.08 23.07 -17.73
C ALA A 121 -18.86 22.55 -19.16
N TYR A 122 -19.55 21.46 -19.54
CA TYR A 122 -19.45 20.82 -20.85
C TYR A 122 -20.83 20.63 -21.48
N PRO A 123 -21.50 21.73 -21.92
CA PRO A 123 -22.87 21.68 -22.44
C PRO A 123 -23.00 20.91 -23.76
N ASP A 124 -21.88 20.71 -24.48
CA ASP A 124 -21.84 19.97 -25.74
C ASP A 124 -21.79 18.45 -25.55
N VAL A 125 -21.60 17.97 -24.32
CA VAL A 125 -21.56 16.53 -23.98
C VAL A 125 -22.87 16.14 -23.30
N GLU A 126 -23.46 15.03 -23.73
CA GLU A 126 -24.72 14.57 -23.14
C GLU A 126 -24.53 14.25 -21.66
N ARG A 127 -25.48 14.69 -20.82
CA ARG A 127 -25.47 14.39 -19.38
C ARG A 127 -25.37 12.90 -19.09
N GLN A 128 -26.05 12.06 -19.86
CA GLN A 128 -26.01 10.61 -19.67
C GLN A 128 -24.61 10.05 -20.00
N GLU A 129 -23.96 10.58 -21.05
CA GLU A 129 -22.58 10.21 -21.39
C GLU A 129 -21.59 10.57 -20.28
N ILE A 130 -21.74 11.73 -19.63
CA ILE A 130 -20.94 12.12 -18.46
C ILE A 130 -21.17 11.14 -17.30
N LYS A 131 -22.42 10.75 -17.06
CA LYS A 131 -22.77 9.80 -15.99
C LYS A 131 -22.15 8.42 -16.24
N ASP A 132 -22.26 7.91 -17.45
CA ASP A 132 -21.66 6.63 -17.83
C ASP A 132 -20.13 6.69 -17.73
N GLY A 133 -19.53 7.80 -18.18
CA GLY A 133 -18.10 8.04 -18.04
C GLY A 133 -17.61 8.12 -16.58
N LEU A 134 -18.40 8.69 -15.66
CA LEU A 134 -18.09 8.65 -14.23
C LEU A 134 -18.18 7.24 -13.65
N GLY A 135 -19.14 6.43 -14.12
CA GLY A 135 -19.23 5.01 -13.79
C GLY A 135 -17.98 4.23 -14.23
N ASP A 136 -17.47 4.51 -15.43
CA ASP A 136 -16.22 3.93 -15.94
C ASP A 136 -15.03 4.34 -15.05
N LEU A 137 -14.89 5.63 -14.73
CA LEU A 137 -13.82 6.14 -13.86
C LEU A 137 -13.85 5.51 -12.46
N GLU A 138 -15.04 5.31 -11.89
CA GLU A 138 -15.23 4.59 -10.63
C GLU A 138 -14.82 3.12 -10.75
N SER A 139 -15.18 2.44 -11.85
CA SER A 139 -14.79 1.05 -12.09
C SER A 139 -13.27 0.85 -12.18
N TYR A 140 -12.56 1.89 -12.62
CA TYR A 140 -11.09 1.93 -12.63
C TYR A 140 -10.48 2.36 -11.29
N GLY A 141 -11.29 2.70 -10.28
CA GLY A 141 -10.84 3.18 -8.97
C GLY A 141 -10.24 4.59 -8.99
N LEU A 142 -10.43 5.35 -10.07
CA LEU A 142 -9.93 6.72 -10.23
C LEU A 142 -10.80 7.73 -9.49
N VAL A 143 -12.09 7.38 -9.34
CA VAL A 143 -13.11 8.20 -8.68
C VAL A 143 -13.81 7.36 -7.61
N SER A 144 -14.24 8.01 -6.54
CA SER A 144 -15.12 7.44 -5.52
C SER A 144 -16.47 8.14 -5.57
N THR A 145 -17.55 7.35 -5.53
CA THR A 145 -18.91 7.86 -5.51
C THR A 145 -19.54 7.73 -4.13
N ILE A 146 -20.37 8.71 -3.77
CA ILE A 146 -21.35 8.58 -2.69
C ILE A 146 -22.74 8.83 -3.27
N SER A 147 -23.65 7.90 -3.01
CA SER A 147 -25.04 7.93 -3.44
C SER A 147 -25.95 7.89 -2.22
N PHE A 148 -26.91 8.81 -2.16
CA PHE A 148 -27.98 8.81 -1.15
C PHE A 148 -29.34 8.74 -1.85
N ILE A 149 -30.28 8.02 -1.24
CA ILE A 149 -31.66 7.95 -1.75
C ILE A 149 -32.23 9.38 -1.82
N GLY A 150 -32.71 9.78 -3.00
CA GLY A 150 -33.33 11.09 -3.22
C GLY A 150 -32.35 12.26 -3.37
N SER A 151 -31.04 12.01 -3.45
CA SER A 151 -30.03 13.05 -3.73
C SER A 151 -29.18 12.69 -4.95
N PRO A 152 -28.66 13.68 -5.69
CA PRO A 152 -27.71 13.42 -6.77
C PRO A 152 -26.43 12.76 -6.25
N ASP A 153 -25.90 11.83 -7.04
CA ASP A 153 -24.60 11.21 -6.79
C ASP A 153 -23.50 12.27 -6.75
N ARG A 154 -22.55 12.08 -5.84
CA ARG A 154 -21.38 12.94 -5.66
C ARG A 154 -20.12 12.12 -5.91
N TYR A 155 -19.16 12.73 -6.58
CA TYR A 155 -17.94 12.10 -7.05
C TYR A 155 -16.73 12.85 -6.53
N LYS A 156 -15.65 12.15 -6.22
CA LYS A 156 -14.36 12.76 -5.90
C LYS A 156 -13.21 11.93 -6.48
N LEU A 157 -12.08 12.57 -6.76
CA LEU A 157 -10.87 11.86 -7.16
C LEU A 157 -10.35 11.02 -6.00
N THR A 158 -9.79 9.86 -6.31
CA THR A 158 -8.98 9.09 -5.35
C THR A 158 -7.51 9.51 -5.47
N GLN A 159 -6.67 9.05 -4.53
CA GLN A 159 -5.22 9.20 -4.66
C GLN A 159 -4.71 8.57 -5.97
N TYR A 160 -5.21 7.38 -6.30
CA TYR A 160 -4.88 6.69 -7.55
C TYR A 160 -5.37 7.47 -8.79
N GLY A 161 -6.52 8.15 -8.68
CA GLY A 161 -7.01 9.10 -9.68
C GLY A 161 -6.00 10.19 -10.00
N TYR A 162 -5.39 10.83 -8.99
CA TYR A 162 -4.34 11.82 -9.23
C TYR A 162 -3.11 11.22 -9.90
N GLU A 163 -2.65 10.04 -9.46
CA GLU A 163 -1.46 9.39 -10.02
C GLU A 163 -1.59 9.05 -11.51
N VAL A 164 -2.80 8.69 -11.95
CA VAL A 164 -3.08 8.32 -13.35
C VAL A 164 -3.45 9.53 -14.21
N LEU A 165 -4.23 10.47 -13.70
CA LEU A 165 -4.83 11.56 -14.49
C LEU A 165 -3.99 12.84 -14.51
N ASP A 166 -3.20 13.12 -13.46
CA ASP A 166 -2.38 14.32 -13.42
C ASP A 166 -1.30 14.35 -14.52
N PRO A 167 -0.58 13.26 -14.86
CA PRO A 167 0.41 13.30 -15.94
C PRO A 167 -0.16 13.71 -17.31
N PRO A 168 -1.27 13.13 -17.82
CA PRO A 168 -1.83 13.54 -19.11
C PRO A 168 -2.58 14.87 -19.08
N ILE A 169 -3.12 15.32 -17.92
CA ILE A 169 -3.97 16.53 -17.85
C ILE A 169 -3.19 17.76 -17.37
N MET A 170 -2.38 17.61 -16.32
CA MET A 170 -1.62 18.72 -15.70
C MET A 170 -0.15 18.75 -16.12
N GLY A 171 0.38 17.65 -16.68
CA GLY A 171 1.76 17.54 -17.11
C GLY A 171 2.77 17.28 -15.98
N TRP A 172 2.30 17.12 -14.74
CA TRP A 172 3.13 16.70 -13.60
C TRP A 172 2.80 15.26 -13.20
N SER A 173 3.74 14.58 -12.56
CA SER A 173 3.58 13.18 -12.14
C SER A 173 3.71 13.09 -10.63
N PRO A 174 2.61 12.80 -9.88
CA PRO A 174 2.67 12.66 -8.43
C PRO A 174 3.74 11.66 -7.97
N LYS A 175 3.95 10.58 -8.73
CA LYS A 175 4.98 9.57 -8.42
C LYS A 175 6.41 10.10 -8.57
N GLU A 176 6.71 10.81 -9.66
CA GLU A 176 8.05 11.39 -9.86
C GLU A 176 8.28 12.59 -8.94
N ASP A 177 7.23 13.37 -8.68
CA ASP A 177 7.25 14.46 -7.72
C ASP A 177 7.49 13.94 -6.30
N ALA A 178 6.89 12.81 -5.93
CA ALA A 178 7.10 12.17 -4.63
C ALA A 178 8.57 11.81 -4.39
N ARG A 179 9.34 11.47 -5.43
CA ARG A 179 10.79 11.21 -5.29
C ARG A 179 11.55 12.47 -4.88
N GLN A 180 11.18 13.63 -5.43
CA GLN A 180 11.78 14.90 -5.05
C GLN A 180 11.38 15.30 -3.63
N VAL A 181 10.11 15.09 -3.25
CA VAL A 181 9.64 15.29 -1.88
C VAL A 181 10.40 14.39 -0.90
N ALA A 182 10.58 13.11 -1.22
CA ALA A 182 11.35 12.15 -0.43
C ALA A 182 12.81 12.57 -0.28
N ALA A 183 13.45 13.02 -1.37
CA ALA A 183 14.83 13.50 -1.37
C ALA A 183 15.05 14.71 -0.44
N LEU A 184 14.04 15.57 -0.30
CA LEU A 184 14.07 16.68 0.66
C LEU A 184 13.78 16.22 2.08
N ALA A 185 12.78 15.35 2.26
CA ALA A 185 12.39 14.84 3.58
C ALA A 185 13.56 14.14 4.29
N VAL A 186 14.35 13.33 3.58
CA VAL A 186 15.49 12.60 4.18
C VAL A 186 16.62 13.51 4.67
N LYS A 187 16.68 14.78 4.21
CA LYS A 187 17.67 15.77 4.64
C LYS A 187 17.32 16.44 5.97
N GLN A 188 16.05 16.41 6.38
CA GLN A 188 15.60 17.00 7.65
C GLN A 188 15.83 16.03 8.82
N GLN A 189 16.52 16.46 9.88
CA GLN A 189 16.90 15.60 11.01
C GLN A 189 15.81 15.52 12.10
N ASP A 190 15.18 16.64 12.44
CA ASP A 190 14.26 16.77 13.60
C ASP A 190 12.77 16.60 13.25
N GLY A 191 12.49 15.56 12.47
CA GLY A 191 11.19 15.35 11.84
C GLY A 191 10.96 16.32 10.69
N VAL A 192 9.92 16.05 9.90
CA VAL A 192 9.69 16.68 8.60
C VAL A 192 8.41 17.47 8.64
N ARG A 193 8.47 18.77 8.32
CA ARG A 193 7.29 19.64 8.22
C ARG A 193 6.87 19.80 6.76
N SER A 194 5.60 19.55 6.48
CA SER A 194 5.08 19.61 5.10
C SER A 194 5.16 21.01 4.50
N ALA A 195 4.92 22.05 5.31
CA ALA A 195 5.04 23.44 4.86
C ALA A 195 6.48 23.80 4.44
N ASP A 196 7.49 23.28 5.15
CA ASP A 196 8.90 23.53 4.82
C ASP A 196 9.29 22.83 3.51
N LEU A 197 8.73 21.65 3.25
CA LEU A 197 8.90 20.94 1.98
C LEU A 197 8.23 21.68 0.82
N GLU A 198 6.96 22.10 0.98
CA GLU A 198 6.23 22.87 -0.03
C GLU A 198 6.97 24.16 -0.38
N ALA A 199 7.43 24.90 0.64
CA ALA A 199 8.19 26.14 0.46
C ALA A 199 9.52 25.92 -0.27
N ALA A 200 10.23 24.82 0.01
CA ALA A 200 11.48 24.50 -0.67
C ALA A 200 11.29 24.12 -2.15
N LEU A 201 10.16 23.53 -2.51
CA LEU A 201 9.84 23.11 -3.88
C LEU A 201 9.23 24.23 -4.72
N GLY A 202 8.53 25.19 -4.08
CA GLY A 202 7.83 26.27 -4.76
C GLY A 202 6.67 25.79 -5.63
N TRP A 203 6.13 24.61 -5.35
CA TRP A 203 5.04 24.02 -6.12
C TRP A 203 3.67 24.50 -5.66
N PRO A 204 2.66 24.50 -6.54
CA PRO A 204 1.28 24.67 -6.09
C PRO A 204 0.89 23.50 -5.19
N ARG A 205 0.10 23.79 -4.15
CA ARG A 205 -0.38 22.82 -3.17
C ARG A 205 -1.03 21.59 -3.80
N ARG A 206 -1.81 21.81 -4.86
CA ARG A 206 -2.46 20.77 -5.67
C ARG A 206 -1.50 19.73 -6.26
N ARG A 207 -0.28 20.13 -6.62
CA ARG A 207 0.78 19.23 -7.10
C ARG A 207 1.49 18.56 -5.92
N PHE A 208 1.72 19.31 -4.84
CA PHE A 208 2.47 18.85 -3.68
C PHE A 208 1.76 17.76 -2.87
N ASN A 209 0.46 17.92 -2.58
CA ASN A 209 -0.25 17.02 -1.66
C ASN A 209 -0.37 15.57 -2.16
N PRO A 210 -0.70 15.28 -3.44
CA PRO A 210 -0.69 13.91 -3.95
C PRO A 210 0.69 13.25 -3.86
N ALA A 211 1.76 14.01 -4.11
CA ALA A 211 3.13 13.52 -3.96
C ALA A 211 3.50 13.28 -2.48
N LEU A 212 3.06 14.17 -1.58
CA LEU A 212 3.27 14.03 -0.14
C LEU A 212 2.55 12.79 0.41
N ARG A 213 1.34 12.45 -0.07
CA ARG A 213 0.62 11.23 0.32
C ARG A 213 1.48 9.99 0.09
N ILE A 214 2.05 9.86 -1.10
CA ILE A 214 2.93 8.73 -1.46
C ILE A 214 4.12 8.64 -0.51
N VAL A 215 4.75 9.77 -0.16
CA VAL A 215 5.89 9.81 0.78
C VAL A 215 5.47 9.38 2.19
N VAL A 216 4.30 9.83 2.65
CA VAL A 216 3.78 9.52 3.98
C VAL A 216 3.42 8.04 4.12
N ASP A 217 3.05 7.35 3.04
CA ASP A 217 2.75 5.93 3.05
C ASP A 217 3.97 5.04 3.38
N PHE A 218 5.19 5.57 3.27
CA PHE A 218 6.42 4.90 3.76
C PHE A 218 6.63 5.02 5.28
N VAL A 219 5.80 5.80 5.96
CA VAL A 219 6.00 6.14 7.38
C VAL A 219 4.86 5.53 8.19
N GLU A 220 5.22 4.81 9.26
CA GLU A 220 4.23 4.19 10.12
C GLU A 220 3.23 5.22 10.68
N PRO A 221 1.91 4.90 10.74
CA PRO A 221 0.88 5.85 11.17
C PRO A 221 1.15 6.52 12.54
N GLY A 222 1.81 5.82 13.47
CA GLY A 222 2.19 6.36 14.79
C GLY A 222 3.28 7.45 14.75
N ARG A 223 3.93 7.65 13.60
CA ARG A 223 4.96 8.67 13.36
C ARG A 223 4.49 9.80 12.46
N VAL A 224 3.21 9.79 12.08
CA VAL A 224 2.56 10.80 11.25
C VAL A 224 1.57 11.56 12.12
N SER A 225 1.61 12.89 12.07
CA SER A 225 0.66 13.73 12.81
C SER A 225 -0.77 13.45 12.34
N GLN A 226 -1.65 13.10 13.29
CA GLN A 226 -3.09 12.92 13.08
C GLN A 226 -3.89 14.21 13.30
N SER A 227 -3.22 15.36 13.31
CA SER A 227 -3.88 16.64 13.45
C SER A 227 -4.90 16.85 12.32
N LEU A 228 -6.17 17.03 12.68
CA LEU A 228 -7.19 17.53 11.75
C LEU A 228 -6.77 18.92 11.27
N GLN A 229 -6.50 19.02 9.97
CA GLN A 229 -6.25 20.29 9.30
C GLN A 229 -6.65 20.21 7.82
N PRO A 230 -7.03 21.33 7.21
CA PRO A 230 -7.54 21.32 5.85
C PRO A 230 -6.46 21.40 4.76
N ASP A 231 -5.20 21.74 5.08
CA ASP A 231 -4.24 22.20 4.05
C ASP A 231 -3.30 21.12 3.51
N TYR A 232 -2.91 20.14 4.33
CA TYR A 232 -1.97 19.10 3.91
C TYR A 232 -2.42 17.72 4.36
N VAL A 233 -1.97 16.71 3.62
CA VAL A 233 -2.08 15.29 3.96
C VAL A 233 -1.66 15.02 5.41
N THR A 234 -0.56 15.65 5.83
CA THR A 234 -0.10 15.70 7.21
C THR A 234 0.66 17.00 7.44
N ARG A 235 0.71 17.51 8.68
CA ARG A 235 1.60 18.65 9.03
C ARG A 235 3.03 18.24 9.19
N TRP A 236 3.21 17.05 9.76
CA TRP A 236 4.48 16.63 10.30
C TRP A 236 4.55 15.11 10.36
N PHE A 237 5.72 14.58 10.05
CA PHE A 237 6.02 13.17 10.20
C PHE A 237 7.48 12.97 10.58
N SER A 238 7.82 11.91 11.31
CA SER A 238 9.18 11.63 11.75
C SER A 238 9.61 10.21 11.38
N PRO A 239 10.18 10.02 10.18
CA PRO A 239 10.61 8.71 9.74
C PRO A 239 11.83 8.25 10.58
N ASN A 240 11.80 6.98 10.98
CA ASN A 240 12.90 6.28 11.64
C ASN A 240 14.03 5.94 10.65
N ASN A 241 15.10 5.30 11.11
CA ASN A 241 16.25 4.99 10.25
C ASN A 241 15.93 4.04 9.08
N MET A 242 15.04 3.07 9.29
CA MET A 242 14.59 2.12 8.26
C MET A 242 13.73 2.84 7.21
N GLU A 243 12.74 3.61 7.65
CA GLU A 243 11.84 4.38 6.77
C GLU A 243 12.64 5.43 5.97
N ARG A 244 13.62 6.09 6.60
CA ARG A 244 14.55 6.99 5.90
C ARG A 244 15.39 6.28 4.85
N ALA A 245 15.84 5.05 5.12
CA ALA A 245 16.58 4.28 4.13
C ALA A 245 15.68 3.92 2.93
N GLN A 246 14.43 3.52 3.16
CA GLN A 246 13.45 3.26 2.10
C GLN A 246 13.17 4.53 1.28
N LEU A 247 12.95 5.67 1.94
CA LEU A 247 12.75 6.96 1.26
C LEU A 247 13.96 7.38 0.41
N ARG A 248 15.20 7.10 0.85
CA ARG A 248 16.41 7.37 0.05
C ARG A 248 16.46 6.52 -1.22
N ARG A 249 16.15 5.22 -1.11
CA ARG A 249 16.10 4.30 -2.25
C ARG A 249 15.01 4.71 -3.24
N PHE A 250 13.82 5.00 -2.73
CA PHE A 250 12.71 5.52 -3.53
C PHE A 250 13.08 6.83 -4.25
N ALA A 251 13.73 7.76 -3.55
CA ALA A 251 14.21 9.00 -4.15
C ALA A 251 15.27 8.77 -5.25
N ALA A 252 16.07 7.71 -5.16
CA ALA A 252 17.04 7.30 -6.17
C ALA A 252 16.42 6.54 -7.35
N GLY A 253 15.14 6.14 -7.26
CA GLY A 253 14.44 5.36 -8.28
C GLY A 253 14.68 3.85 -8.20
N GLU A 254 15.11 3.34 -7.04
CA GLU A 254 15.23 1.90 -6.74
C GLU A 254 13.87 1.25 -6.39
#